data_AF-A0A954R553-F1
#
_entry.id   AF-A0A954R553-F1
#
_cell.length_a   1.000
_cell.length_b   1.000
_cell.length_c   1.000
_cell.angle_alpha   90.00
_cell.angle_beta   90.00
_cell.angle_gamma   90.00
#
_symmetry.space_group_name_H-M   'P 1'
#
loop_
_entity.id
_entity.type
_entity.pdbx_description
1 polymer ?
#
loop_
_entity_poly.entity_id
_entity_poly.type
_entity_poly.pdbx_seq_one_letter_code
_entity_poly.pdbx_strand_id
1 'polypeptide(L)'
;AEWVRENTPRHAVLVCFPMPNRLTVEAYESATMWMIWQTRHERRMVNGYSAFTPQSHLTLQQRVARFPDDASLRALAEWGVTYCVVKRSAGAPSLERVTTDGRWCLQPVFVDNASVTEIYEIAPLPLPEDPFASHRVGP
;
A
#
# COMPACT_ATOMS: atom_id res chain seq x y z
N ALA A 1 7.35 1.02 12.00
CA ALA A 1 8.60 0.87 11.22
C ALA A 1 9.18 -0.51 11.48
N GLU A 2 9.37 -0.86 12.75
CA GLU A 2 9.85 -2.16 13.19
C GLU A 2 9.07 -3.33 12.58
N TRP A 3 7.73 -3.30 12.68
CA TRP A 3 6.89 -4.32 12.06
C TRP A 3 7.20 -4.54 10.58
N VAL A 4 7.33 -3.48 9.77
CA VAL A 4 7.68 -3.62 8.34
C VAL A 4 9.04 -4.26 8.16
N ARG A 5 10.04 -3.84 8.94
CA ARG A 5 11.40 -4.37 8.85
C ARG A 5 11.44 -5.88 9.11
N GLU A 6 10.61 -6.37 10.03
CA GLU A 6 10.60 -7.75 10.50
C GLU A 6 9.65 -8.66 9.74
N ASN A 7 8.54 -8.12 9.24
CA ASN A 7 7.43 -8.90 8.67
C ASN A 7 7.24 -8.71 7.16
N THR A 8 8.10 -7.92 6.50
CA THR A 8 8.09 -7.79 5.03
C THR A 8 9.41 -8.25 4.41
N PRO A 9 9.39 -8.87 3.21
CA PRO A 9 10.60 -9.22 2.49
C PRO A 9 11.49 -8.00 2.22
N ARG A 10 12.83 -8.19 2.16
CA ARG A 10 13.77 -7.08 1.87
C ARG A 10 13.50 -6.36 0.54
N HIS A 11 12.95 -7.08 -0.44
CA HIS A 11 12.65 -6.53 -1.76
C HIS A 11 11.27 -5.85 -1.83
N ALA A 12 10.51 -5.83 -0.74
CA ALA A 12 9.22 -5.16 -0.65
C ALA A 12 9.31 -3.70 -1.08
N VAL A 13 8.24 -3.23 -1.74
CA VAL A 13 8.08 -1.86 -2.20
C VAL A 13 6.83 -1.28 -1.55
N LEU A 14 7.01 -0.16 -0.86
CA LEU A 14 5.97 0.49 -0.08
C LEU A 14 5.45 1.74 -0.79
N VAL A 15 4.17 2.02 -0.59
CA VAL A 15 3.59 3.36 -0.73
C VAL A 15 3.04 3.80 0.63
N CYS A 16 3.22 5.06 0.99
CA CYS A 16 2.74 5.61 2.26
C CYS A 16 1.65 6.67 2.04
N PHE A 17 0.43 6.42 2.53
CA PHE A 17 -0.69 7.34 2.41
C PHE A 17 -0.85 8.23 3.66
N PRO A 18 -1.22 9.51 3.50
CA PRO A 18 -1.58 10.16 2.24
C PRO A 18 -0.35 10.46 1.38
N MET A 19 -0.47 10.27 0.06
CA MET A 19 0.45 10.90 -0.88
C MET A 19 0.17 12.41 -0.87
N PRO A 20 1.20 13.28 -0.92
CA PRO A 20 1.00 14.71 -1.14
C PRO A 20 0.08 14.88 -2.33
N ASN A 21 -0.89 15.79 -2.27
CA ASN A 21 -1.85 16.03 -3.37
C ASN A 21 -1.66 17.41 -4.03
N ARG A 22 -0.74 18.23 -3.51
CA ARG A 22 -0.43 19.59 -3.95
C ARG A 22 1.05 19.88 -3.70
N LEU A 23 1.59 20.87 -4.42
CA LEU A 23 2.96 21.35 -4.25
C LEU A 23 3.05 22.42 -3.14
N THR A 24 2.52 22.14 -1.95
CA THR A 24 2.62 23.04 -0.78
C THR A 24 3.41 22.38 0.34
N VAL A 25 4.01 23.19 1.22
CA VAL A 25 4.83 22.69 2.34
C VAL A 25 4.00 21.77 3.25
N GLU A 26 2.76 22.15 3.53
CA GLU A 26 1.84 21.41 4.38
C GLU A 26 1.50 20.04 3.77
N ALA A 27 1.34 19.97 2.45
CA ALA A 27 1.05 18.71 1.76
C ALA A 27 2.23 17.72 1.83
N TYR A 28 3.45 18.20 2.04
CA TYR A 28 4.67 17.39 2.12
C TYR A 28 5.11 17.07 3.55
N GLU A 29 4.43 17.57 4.58
CA GLU A 29 4.71 17.22 5.98
C GLU A 29 4.63 15.70 6.19
N SER A 30 3.55 15.07 5.69
CA SER A 30 3.38 13.61 5.76
C SER A 30 4.50 12.87 5.02
N ALA A 31 4.91 13.35 3.83
CA ALA A 31 6.01 12.76 3.09
C ALA A 31 7.36 12.85 3.83
N THR A 32 7.58 13.92 4.59
CA THR A 32 8.78 14.09 5.42
C THR A 32 8.77 13.11 6.60
N MET A 33 7.62 12.91 7.26
CA MET A 33 7.47 11.87 8.27
C MET A 33 7.75 10.47 7.69
N TRP A 34 7.30 10.22 6.47
CA TRP A 34 7.57 8.97 5.76
C TRP A 34 9.04 8.74 5.47
N MET A 35 9.81 9.78 5.12
CA MET A 35 11.27 9.65 4.98
C MET A 35 11.98 9.29 6.29
N ILE A 36 11.58 9.91 7.41
CA ILE A 36 12.14 9.54 8.72
C ILE A 36 11.84 8.07 9.01
N TRP A 37 10.63 7.61 8.70
CA TRP A 37 10.24 6.22 8.86
C TRP A 37 11.06 5.28 7.94
N GLN A 38 11.37 5.71 6.72
CA GLN A 38 12.20 5.00 5.76
C GLN A 38 13.57 4.60 6.32
N THR A 39 14.21 5.49 7.08
CA THR A 39 15.51 5.23 7.70
C THR A 39 15.50 4.07 8.69
N ARG A 40 14.31 3.65 9.16
CA ARG A 40 14.16 2.61 10.18
C ARG A 40 13.75 1.25 9.64
N HIS A 41 13.02 1.18 8.53
CA HIS A 41 12.51 -0.09 8.00
C HIS A 41 13.28 -0.64 6.80
N GLU A 42 14.13 0.16 6.16
CA GLU A 42 15.02 -0.28 5.08
C GLU A 42 14.29 -0.96 3.90
N ARG A 43 13.16 -0.39 3.46
CA ARG A 43 12.42 -0.85 2.27
C ARG A 43 12.32 0.26 1.26
N ARG A 44 12.18 -0.12 -0.01
CA ARG A 44 11.98 0.83 -1.11
C ARG A 44 10.62 1.49 -0.95
N MET A 45 10.55 2.79 -1.26
CA MET A 45 9.31 3.56 -1.21
C MET A 45 9.11 4.27 -2.54
N VAL A 46 7.88 4.28 -3.05
CA VAL A 46 7.55 4.96 -4.31
C VAL A 46 7.21 6.44 -4.11
N ASN A 47 7.01 6.89 -2.87
CA ASN A 47 6.53 8.24 -2.58
C ASN A 47 7.33 8.99 -1.50
N GLY A 48 8.65 8.90 -1.55
CA GLY A 48 9.54 9.76 -0.75
C GLY A 48 9.57 11.20 -1.24
N TYR A 49 9.90 12.13 -0.33
CA TYR A 49 10.14 13.53 -0.69
C TYR A 49 11.49 13.66 -1.41
N SER A 50 11.50 14.40 -2.51
CA SER A 50 12.65 14.63 -3.38
C SER A 50 12.62 16.07 -3.89
N ALA A 51 13.78 16.69 -4.05
CA ALA A 51 13.90 18.02 -4.67
C ALA A 51 13.50 18.03 -6.15
N PHE A 52 13.35 16.84 -6.76
CA PHE A 52 12.89 16.62 -8.11
C PHE A 52 11.73 15.63 -8.10
N THR A 53 10.59 16.01 -8.69
CA THR A 53 9.41 15.12 -8.82
C THR A 53 9.27 14.68 -10.28
N PRO A 54 9.61 13.43 -10.63
CA PRO A 54 9.45 12.92 -11.99
C PRO A 54 7.98 12.93 -12.43
N GLN A 55 7.71 13.07 -13.73
CA GLN A 55 6.35 13.01 -14.30
C GLN A 55 5.62 11.70 -13.96
N SER A 56 6.36 10.60 -13.84
CA SER A 56 5.81 9.31 -13.42
C SER A 56 5.23 9.37 -12.01
N HIS A 57 5.86 10.08 -11.07
CA HIS A 57 5.36 10.24 -9.70
C HIS A 57 4.04 11.03 -9.68
N LEU A 58 3.95 12.10 -10.47
CA LEU A 58 2.71 12.87 -10.63
C LEU A 58 1.60 12.00 -11.24
N THR A 59 1.96 11.15 -12.20
CA THR A 59 1.01 10.20 -12.80
C THR A 59 0.50 9.18 -11.78
N LEU A 60 1.39 8.61 -10.96
CA LEU A 60 0.99 7.69 -9.89
C LEU A 60 0.07 8.38 -8.89
N GLN A 61 0.46 9.57 -8.42
CA GLN A 61 -0.32 10.40 -7.49
C GLN A 61 -1.75 10.63 -8.00
N GLN A 62 -1.92 10.94 -9.28
CA GLN A 62 -3.25 11.10 -9.89
C GLN A 62 -4.03 9.78 -9.94
N ARG A 63 -3.37 8.67 -10.29
CA ARG A 63 -4.01 7.34 -10.38
C ARG A 63 -4.44 6.79 -9.02
N VAL A 64 -3.77 7.19 -7.93
CA VAL A 64 -4.10 6.74 -6.57
C VAL A 64 -4.90 7.76 -5.76
N ALA A 65 -5.38 8.84 -6.40
CA ALA A 65 -6.12 9.90 -5.72
C ALA A 65 -7.44 9.43 -5.06
N ARG A 66 -8.00 8.31 -5.55
CA ARG A 66 -9.23 7.68 -5.05
C ARG A 66 -8.97 6.36 -4.31
N PHE A 67 -7.73 6.13 -3.90
CA PHE A 67 -7.37 4.95 -3.13
C PHE A 67 -8.34 4.76 -1.95
N PRO A 68 -8.85 3.53 -1.69
CA PRO A 68 -8.45 2.24 -2.26
C PRO A 68 -9.36 1.68 -3.38
N ASP A 69 -9.64 2.43 -4.46
CA ASP A 69 -10.39 1.90 -5.60
C ASP A 69 -9.58 0.97 -6.53
N ASP A 70 -10.28 0.27 -7.42
CA ASP A 70 -9.72 -0.69 -8.38
C ASP A 70 -8.61 -0.09 -9.25
N ALA A 71 -8.80 1.16 -9.69
CA ALA A 71 -7.82 1.87 -10.51
C ALA A 71 -6.53 2.15 -9.73
N SER A 72 -6.64 2.57 -8.46
CA SER A 72 -5.51 2.83 -7.60
C SER A 72 -4.72 1.56 -7.27
N LEU A 73 -5.39 0.46 -6.94
CA LEU A 73 -4.75 -0.81 -6.59
C LEU A 73 -4.05 -1.44 -7.80
N ARG A 74 -4.68 -1.37 -8.97
CA ARG A 74 -4.04 -1.77 -10.23
C ARG A 74 -2.79 -0.92 -10.53
N ALA A 75 -2.89 0.40 -10.39
CA ALA A 75 -1.76 1.30 -10.65
C ALA A 75 -0.58 1.03 -9.71
N LEU A 76 -0.86 0.76 -8.43
CA LEU A 76 0.15 0.38 -7.44
C LEU A 76 0.82 -0.96 -7.79
N ALA A 77 0.03 -1.97 -8.17
CA ALA A 77 0.55 -3.27 -8.60
C ALA A 77 1.43 -3.16 -9.87
N GLU A 78 1.00 -2.35 -10.86
CA GLU A 78 1.80 -2.05 -12.08
C GLU A 78 3.14 -1.37 -11.76
N TRP A 79 3.20 -0.62 -10.66
CA TRP A 79 4.41 0.01 -10.13
C TRP A 79 5.26 -0.92 -9.24
N GLY A 80 4.83 -2.17 -9.06
CA GLY A 80 5.52 -3.16 -8.23
C GLY A 80 5.39 -2.91 -6.73
N VAL A 81 4.43 -2.08 -6.30
CA VAL A 81 4.12 -1.88 -4.88
C VAL A 81 3.51 -3.15 -4.32
N THR A 82 4.04 -3.61 -3.19
CA THR A 82 3.58 -4.83 -2.51
C THR A 82 2.87 -4.53 -1.19
N TYR A 83 3.13 -3.37 -0.58
CA TYR A 83 2.50 -2.95 0.67
C TYR A 83 2.10 -1.48 0.66
N CYS A 84 0.95 -1.19 1.27
CA CYS A 84 0.45 0.16 1.52
C CYS A 84 0.51 0.45 3.02
N VAL A 85 1.15 1.54 3.41
CA VAL A 85 1.14 2.05 4.79
C VAL A 85 0.19 3.24 4.83
N VAL A 86 -0.86 3.20 5.63
CA VAL A 86 -1.90 4.23 5.67
C VAL A 86 -1.91 4.88 7.04
N LYS A 87 -1.63 6.19 7.08
CA LYS A 87 -1.95 7.01 8.27
C LYS A 87 -3.40 7.43 8.18
N ARG A 88 -4.23 6.85 9.03
CA ARG A 88 -5.66 7.11 9.08
C ARG A 88 -5.94 8.41 9.84
N SER A 89 -6.92 9.16 9.37
CA SER A 89 -7.40 10.34 10.08
C SER A 89 -8.10 9.93 11.38
N ALA A 90 -8.01 10.76 12.41
CA ALA A 90 -8.69 10.49 13.68
C ALA A 90 -10.20 10.25 13.46
N GLY A 91 -10.71 9.12 13.95
CA GLY A 91 -12.13 8.73 13.84
C GLY A 91 -12.55 8.09 12.52
N ALA A 92 -11.71 8.05 11.48
CA ALA A 92 -12.02 7.27 10.28
C ALA A 92 -11.99 5.76 10.61
N PRO A 93 -12.83 4.92 9.99
CA PRO A 93 -12.76 3.47 10.17
C PRO A 93 -11.51 2.88 9.49
N SER A 94 -11.00 1.77 10.02
CA SER A 94 -10.01 0.94 9.31
C SER A 94 -10.62 0.38 8.04
N LEU A 95 -9.82 0.20 6.99
CA LEU A 95 -10.29 -0.50 5.81
C LEU A 95 -10.34 -2.00 6.12
N GLU A 96 -11.48 -2.62 5.84
CA GLU A 96 -11.54 -4.08 5.74
C GLU A 96 -10.79 -4.53 4.48
N ARG A 97 -10.70 -5.85 4.28
CA ARG A 97 -10.15 -6.39 3.05
C ARG A 97 -10.92 -5.83 1.84
N VAL A 98 -10.21 -5.18 0.93
CA VAL A 98 -10.78 -4.65 -0.31
C VAL A 98 -10.40 -5.58 -1.46
N THR A 99 -11.38 -5.98 -2.26
CA THR A 99 -11.17 -6.77 -3.48
C THR A 99 -11.51 -5.91 -4.70
N THR A 100 -10.76 -6.09 -5.79
CA THR A 100 -10.88 -5.28 -7.02
C THR A 100 -10.93 -6.20 -8.23
N ASP A 101 -11.79 -5.91 -9.20
CA ASP A 101 -11.94 -6.54 -10.54
C ASP A 101 -11.56 -8.05 -10.67
N GLY A 102 -11.70 -8.82 -9.59
CA GLY A 102 -11.26 -10.22 -9.50
C GLY A 102 -9.74 -10.47 -9.50
N ARG A 103 -8.87 -9.45 -9.48
CA ARG A 103 -7.41 -9.64 -9.67
C ARG A 103 -6.54 -9.35 -8.47
N TRP A 104 -6.88 -8.32 -7.70
CA TRP A 104 -6.07 -7.89 -6.57
C TRP A 104 -6.95 -7.75 -5.34
N CYS A 105 -6.38 -8.06 -4.19
CA CYS A 105 -6.93 -7.71 -2.90
C CYS A 105 -5.93 -6.92 -2.06
N LEU A 106 -6.45 -5.90 -1.36
CA LEU A 106 -5.76 -5.17 -0.33
C LEU A 106 -6.15 -5.80 1.01
N GLN A 107 -5.21 -6.47 1.66
CA GLN A 107 -5.47 -7.20 2.91
C GLN A 107 -4.78 -6.50 4.08
N PRO A 108 -5.49 -6.19 5.18
CA PRO A 108 -4.83 -5.67 6.38
C PRO A 108 -3.92 -6.74 6.97
N VAL A 109 -2.66 -6.38 7.21
CA VAL A 109 -1.64 -7.24 7.83
C VAL A 109 -1.15 -6.69 9.17
N PHE A 110 -1.40 -5.40 9.43
CA PHE A 110 -1.10 -4.75 10.71
C PHE A 110 -2.01 -3.54 10.94
N VAL A 111 -2.48 -3.37 12.17
CA VAL A 111 -3.28 -2.22 12.60
C VAL A 111 -2.74 -1.75 13.95
N ASP A 112 -2.31 -0.50 14.01
CA ASP A 112 -1.95 0.18 15.27
C ASP A 112 -2.89 1.38 15.50
N ASN A 113 -3.81 1.18 16.44
CA ASN A 113 -4.79 2.20 16.81
C ASN A 113 -4.19 3.37 17.59
N ALA A 114 -3.04 3.20 18.25
CA ALA A 114 -2.39 4.27 19.00
C ALA A 114 -1.72 5.28 18.07
N SER A 115 -1.03 4.81 17.03
CA SER A 115 -0.42 5.67 16.00
C SER A 115 -1.34 5.95 14.81
N VAL A 116 -2.56 5.39 14.82
CA VAL A 116 -3.55 5.48 13.74
C VAL A 116 -2.94 5.03 12.39
N THR A 117 -2.03 4.06 12.43
CA THR A 117 -1.27 3.58 11.27
C THR A 117 -1.64 2.13 10.96
N GLU A 118 -1.91 1.87 9.69
CA GLU A 118 -2.32 0.57 9.20
C GLU A 118 -1.41 0.15 8.06
N ILE A 119 -1.18 -1.15 7.93
CA ILE A 119 -0.38 -1.72 6.84
C ILE A 119 -1.21 -2.77 6.14
N TYR A 120 -1.22 -2.66 4.83
CA TYR A 120 -1.95 -3.53 3.94
C TYR A 120 -0.99 -4.17 2.96
N GLU A 121 -1.22 -5.42 2.63
CA GLU A 121 -0.55 -6.14 1.55
C GLU A 121 -1.40 -6.09 0.28
N ILE A 122 -0.77 -5.80 -0.86
CA ILE A 122 -1.37 -5.99 -2.18
C ILE A 122 -1.05 -7.41 -2.61
N ALA A 123 -2.05 -8.27 -2.56
CA ALA A 123 -1.94 -9.66 -2.99
C ALA A 123 -2.80 -9.89 -4.23
N PRO A 124 -2.43 -10.83 -5.13
CA PRO A 124 -3.36 -11.33 -6.13
C PRO A 124 -4.58 -11.91 -5.42
N LEU A 125 -5.76 -11.73 -6.00
CA LEU A 125 -6.93 -12.42 -5.48
C LEU A 125 -6.66 -13.93 -5.56
N PRO A 126 -6.91 -14.71 -4.48
CA PRO A 126 -6.83 -16.16 -4.56
C PRO A 126 -7.69 -16.62 -5.75
N LEU A 127 -7.16 -17.54 -6.56
CA LEU A 127 -8.02 -18.22 -7.53
C LEU A 127 -9.19 -18.83 -6.74
N PRO A 128 -10.44 -18.76 -7.25
CA PRO A 128 -11.54 -19.45 -6.60
C PRO A 128 -11.10 -20.89 -6.37
N GLU A 129 -11.23 -21.38 -5.13
CA GLU A 129 -10.87 -22.76 -4.81
C GLU A 129 -11.57 -23.67 -5.81
N ASP A 130 -10.82 -24.51 -6.52
CA ASP A 130 -11.41 -25.46 -7.47
C ASP A 130 -12.32 -26.40 -6.67
N PRO A 131 -13.66 -26.30 -6.82
CA PRO A 131 -14.59 -27.11 -6.03
C PRO A 131 -14.45 -28.61 -6.34
N PHE A 132 -13.68 -28.98 -7.38
CA PHE A 132 -13.41 -30.35 -7.78
C PHE A 132 -12.01 -30.86 -7.38
N ALA A 133 -11.17 -30.06 -6.72
CA ALA A 133 -9.83 -30.50 -6.29
C ALA A 133 -9.88 -31.69 -5.32
N SER A 134 -10.93 -31.80 -4.50
CA SER A 134 -11.11 -32.88 -3.52
C SER A 134 -11.57 -34.22 -4.12
N HIS A 135 -11.95 -34.27 -5.40
CA HIS A 135 -12.45 -35.48 -6.06
C HIS A 135 -11.43 -36.16 -6.99
N ARG A 136 -10.20 -35.63 -7.10
CA ARG A 136 -9.10 -36.29 -7.80
C ARG A 136 -8.28 -37.16 -6.86
N VAL A 137 -8.94 -38.10 -6.18
CA VAL A 137 -8.26 -39.31 -5.72
C VAL A 137 -8.33 -40.27 -6.91
N GLY A 138 -7.22 -40.37 -7.64
CA GLY A 138 -7.10 -41.22 -8.82
C GLY A 138 -7.19 -42.73 -8.48
N PRO A 139 -7.44 -43.56 -9.50
CA PRO A 139 -7.71 -45.01 -9.40
C PRO A 139 -6.50 -45.84 -8.96
#